data_AF-A0AAU2T0I5-F1
#
_entry.id   AF-A0AAU2T0I5-F1
#
_cell.length_a   1.000
_cell.length_b   1.000
_cell.length_c   1.000
_cell.angle_alpha   90.00
_cell.angle_beta   90.00
_cell.angle_gamma   90.00
#
_symmetry.space_group_name_H-M   'P 1'
#
loop_
_entity.id
_entity.type
_entity.pdbx_description
1 polymer ?
#
loop_
_entity_poly.entity_id
_entity_poly.type
_entity_poly.pdbx_seq_one_letter_code
_entity_poly.pdbx_strand_id
1 'polypeptide(L)'
;MRPEPYEAPEPYEALPPYEVPLPYEVLVSDTVLISFDGRILELFGYSDTHRIHIRQAPRLEFGTGRNPRMTIVTGRGMRHSLPYDAHRLDGLRVLAERLAQSPPERPEP
;
A
#
# COMPACT_ATOMS: atom_id res chain seq x y z
N MET A 1 1.15 45.88 -41.16
CA MET A 1 0.88 44.59 -40.50
C MET A 1 0.12 44.87 -39.21
N ARG A 2 -1.11 44.36 -39.08
CA ARG A 2 -1.81 44.30 -37.79
C ARG A 2 -1.38 43.01 -37.09
N PRO A 3 -1.16 42.98 -35.77
CA PRO A 3 -0.96 41.73 -35.06
C PRO A 3 -2.29 40.96 -35.06
N GLU A 4 -2.25 39.69 -35.39
CA GLU A 4 -3.37 38.77 -35.19
C GLU A 4 -3.75 38.76 -33.70
N PRO A 5 -5.05 38.84 -33.35
CA PRO A 5 -5.46 38.72 -31.95
C PRO A 5 -5.07 37.35 -31.42
N TYR A 6 -4.44 37.31 -30.24
CA TYR A 6 -4.17 36.08 -29.52
C TYR A 6 -5.51 35.44 -29.10
N GLU A 7 -5.93 34.38 -29.79
CA GLU A 7 -6.99 33.51 -29.29
C GLU A 7 -6.43 32.74 -28.08
N ALA A 8 -7.03 32.97 -26.92
CA ALA A 8 -6.76 32.15 -25.75
C ALA A 8 -7.17 30.70 -26.08
N PRO A 9 -6.34 29.68 -25.80
CA PRO A 9 -6.76 28.31 -26.00
C PRO A 9 -8.03 28.05 -25.19
N GLU A 10 -8.98 27.31 -25.78
CA GLU A 10 -10.22 26.86 -25.14
C GLU A 10 -9.93 26.39 -23.70
N PRO A 11 -10.79 26.75 -22.73
CA PRO A 11 -10.58 26.34 -21.35
C PRO A 11 -10.47 24.83 -21.35
N TYR A 12 -9.29 24.32 -20.96
CA TYR A 12 -9.01 22.90 -20.80
C TYR A 12 -10.26 22.24 -20.22
N GLU A 13 -10.97 21.48 -21.05
CA GLU A 13 -12.02 20.59 -20.55
C GLU A 13 -11.33 19.82 -19.43
N ALA A 14 -11.76 20.07 -18.19
CA ALA A 14 -11.13 19.50 -17.03
C ALA A 14 -11.15 18.00 -17.24
N LEU A 15 -9.99 17.42 -17.58
CA LEU A 15 -9.83 15.98 -17.66
C LEU A 15 -10.43 15.45 -16.35
N PRO A 16 -11.30 14.42 -16.39
CA PRO A 16 -11.87 13.87 -15.17
C PRO A 16 -10.69 13.65 -14.21
N PRO A 17 -10.80 14.08 -12.94
CA PRO A 17 -9.69 13.95 -12.01
C PRO A 17 -9.21 12.50 -12.12
N TYR A 18 -7.94 12.31 -12.49
CA TYR A 18 -7.35 10.98 -12.57
C TYR A 18 -7.64 10.33 -11.21
N GLU A 19 -8.59 9.39 -11.16
CA GLU A 19 -8.93 8.69 -9.93
C GLU A 19 -7.75 7.77 -9.64
N VAL A 20 -6.72 8.31 -8.99
CA VAL A 20 -5.67 7.51 -8.41
C VAL A 20 -6.35 6.74 -7.27
N PRO A 21 -6.46 5.41 -7.33
CA PRO A 21 -7.09 4.66 -6.26
C PRO A 21 -6.33 4.95 -4.97
N LEU A 22 -7.05 5.38 -3.94
CA LEU A 22 -6.47 5.59 -2.62
C LEU A 22 -5.86 4.27 -2.13
N PRO A 23 -4.68 4.31 -1.50
CA PRO A 23 -4.08 3.11 -0.97
C PRO A 23 -4.98 2.49 0.10
N TYR A 24 -4.98 1.16 0.17
CA TYR A 24 -5.68 0.45 1.23
C TYR A 24 -4.84 0.45 2.50
N GLU A 25 -5.39 1.05 3.55
CA GLU A 25 -4.68 1.27 4.80
C GLU A 25 -5.32 0.52 5.96
N VAL A 26 -4.49 -0.12 6.77
CA VAL A 26 -4.92 -0.85 7.96
C VAL A 26 -3.92 -0.65 9.07
N LEU A 27 -4.39 -0.25 10.24
CA LEU A 27 -3.56 -0.26 11.43
C LEU A 27 -3.34 -1.69 11.91
N VAL A 28 -2.10 -2.07 12.16
CA VAL A 28 -1.74 -3.38 12.72
C VAL A 28 -1.81 -3.35 14.24
N SER A 29 -1.31 -2.26 14.84
CA SER A 29 -1.37 -1.92 16.27
C SER A 29 -1.50 -0.40 16.42
N ASP A 30 -1.71 0.13 17.62
CA ASP A 30 -1.74 1.58 17.86
C ASP A 30 -0.49 2.34 17.38
N THR A 31 0.59 1.60 17.09
CA THR A 31 1.90 2.15 16.72
C THR A 31 2.38 1.74 15.35
N VAL A 32 1.59 0.96 14.59
CA VAL A 32 2.00 0.43 13.29
C VAL A 32 0.86 0.53 12.28
N LEU A 33 1.13 1.19 11.15
CA LEU A 33 0.25 1.28 9.99
C LEU A 33 0.83 0.47 8.83
N ILE A 34 -0.04 -0.19 8.08
CA ILE A 34 0.29 -0.75 6.77
C ILE A 34 -0.54 -0.05 5.69
N SER A 35 0.13 0.32 4.60
CA SER A 35 -0.48 0.89 3.40
C SER A 35 -0.14 0.05 2.18
N PHE A 36 -1.10 -0.10 1.26
CA PHE A 36 -0.93 -0.83 0.02
C PHE A 36 -1.61 -0.12 -1.14
N ASP A 37 -0.82 0.34 -2.11
CA ASP A 37 -1.28 1.11 -3.29
C ASP A 37 -1.64 0.24 -4.51
N GLY A 38 -1.59 -1.10 -4.36
CA GLY A 38 -1.75 -2.05 -5.46
C GLY A 38 -0.44 -2.60 -6.03
N ARG A 39 0.72 -2.04 -5.64
CA ARG A 39 2.05 -2.46 -6.09
C ARG A 39 3.03 -2.63 -4.95
N ILE A 40 3.08 -1.66 -4.04
CA ILE A 40 4.05 -1.59 -2.95
C ILE A 40 3.31 -1.75 -1.63
N LEU A 41 3.77 -2.68 -0.81
CA LEU A 41 3.36 -2.78 0.58
C LEU A 41 4.31 -1.94 1.43
N GLU A 42 3.75 -1.00 2.17
CA GLU A 42 4.50 -0.12 3.07
C GLU A 42 4.14 -0.41 4.52
N LEU A 43 5.17 -0.52 5.37
CA LEU A 43 5.03 -0.64 6.81
C LEU A 43 5.59 0.62 7.48
N PHE A 44 4.76 1.28 8.30
CA PHE A 44 5.11 2.49 9.02
C PHE A 44 5.06 2.23 10.53
N GLY A 45 6.18 2.47 11.23
CA GLY A 45 6.21 2.59 12.68
C GLY A 45 5.88 4.02 13.14
N TYR A 46 5.37 4.15 14.37
CA TYR A 46 4.93 5.43 14.99
C TYR A 46 5.97 6.55 14.96
N SER A 47 7.26 6.22 15.06
CA SER A 47 8.31 7.12 14.64
C SER A 47 8.63 6.79 13.19
N ASP A 48 8.33 7.70 12.26
CA ASP A 48 8.60 7.60 10.80
C ASP A 48 10.09 7.26 10.46
N THR A 49 10.94 7.14 11.49
CA THR A 49 12.25 6.50 11.52
C THR A 49 12.26 5.04 11.00
N HIS A 50 11.13 4.32 11.06
CA HIS A 50 11.03 2.93 10.60
C HIS A 50 9.96 2.78 9.51
N ARG A 51 10.36 3.07 8.26
CA ARG A 51 9.56 2.80 7.06
C ARG A 51 10.20 1.68 6.24
N ILE A 52 9.41 0.67 5.89
CA ILE A 52 9.85 -0.45 5.04
C ILE A 52 8.99 -0.49 3.79
N HIS A 53 9.63 -0.41 2.62
CA HIS A 53 9.01 -0.60 1.31
C HIS A 53 9.22 -2.02 0.81
N ILE A 54 8.13 -2.73 0.54
CA ILE A 54 8.16 -4.10 0.03
C ILE A 54 7.51 -4.13 -1.35
N ARG A 55 8.37 -4.22 -2.39
CA ARG A 55 7.97 -4.35 -3.81
C ARG A 55 7.83 -5.80 -4.29
N GLN A 56 8.25 -6.75 -3.47
CA GLN A 56 8.08 -8.17 -3.77
C GLN A 56 6.65 -8.58 -3.46
N ALA A 57 6.07 -9.56 -4.16
CA ALA A 57 4.75 -10.13 -3.82
C ALA A 57 4.73 -10.64 -2.37
N PRO A 58 4.20 -9.85 -1.41
CA PRO A 58 4.24 -10.21 -0.01
C PRO A 58 3.01 -11.07 0.31
N ARG A 59 3.16 -12.00 1.24
CA ARG A 59 2.05 -12.74 1.83
C ARG A 59 2.00 -12.43 3.32
N LEU A 60 0.79 -12.31 3.85
CA LEU A 60 0.55 -12.15 5.27
C LEU A 60 0.17 -13.51 5.87
N GLU A 61 0.93 -13.95 6.85
CA GLU A 61 0.63 -15.13 7.68
C GLU A 61 0.20 -14.66 9.06
N PHE A 62 -0.89 -15.23 9.58
CA PHE A 62 -1.44 -14.87 10.89
C PHE A 62 -1.28 -16.02 11.87
N GLY A 63 -0.48 -15.80 12.90
CA GLY A 63 -0.40 -16.65 14.08
C GLY A 63 -1.49 -16.28 15.09
N THR A 64 -2.28 -17.26 15.50
CA THR A 64 -3.31 -17.11 16.53
C THR A 64 -2.82 -17.68 17.86
N GLY A 65 -3.03 -16.98 18.97
CA GLY A 65 -2.62 -17.43 20.30
C GLY A 65 -2.72 -16.32 21.34
N ARG A 66 -2.15 -16.53 22.54
CA ARG A 66 -2.13 -15.51 23.61
C ARG A 66 -1.39 -14.23 23.21
N ASN A 67 -0.49 -14.32 22.23
CA ASN A 67 0.21 -13.19 21.65
C ASN A 67 0.09 -13.27 20.11
N PRO A 68 -0.99 -12.72 19.52
CA PRO A 68 -1.24 -12.77 18.09
C PRO A 68 -0.11 -12.10 17.32
N ARG A 69 0.38 -12.76 16.26
CA ARG A 69 1.47 -12.25 15.42
C ARG A 69 1.11 -12.31 13.96
N MET A 70 1.47 -11.27 13.23
CA MET A 70 1.39 -11.22 11.78
C MET A 70 2.81 -11.32 11.24
N THR A 71 3.00 -12.13 10.22
CA THR A 71 4.30 -12.27 9.54
C THR A 71 4.15 -11.92 8.07
N ILE A 72 4.92 -10.94 7.62
CA ILE A 72 5.07 -10.60 6.21
C ILE A 72 6.14 -11.52 5.65
N VAL A 73 5.80 -12.33 4.66
CA VAL A 73 6.70 -13.25 3.96
C VAL A 73 6.85 -12.79 2.52
N THR A 74 8.09 -12.65 2.05
CA THR A 74 8.37 -12.28 0.66
C THR A 74 8.99 -13.45 -0.11
N GLY A 75 8.90 -13.42 -1.44
CA GLY A 75 9.41 -14.49 -2.31
C GLY A 75 10.91 -14.78 -2.18
N ARG A 76 11.71 -13.82 -1.70
CA ARG A 76 13.15 -14.01 -1.44
C ARG A 76 13.48 -14.51 -0.03
N GLY A 77 12.48 -14.96 0.74
CA GLY A 77 12.67 -15.56 2.06
C GLY A 77 12.79 -14.55 3.21
N MET A 78 12.66 -13.24 2.95
CA MET A 78 12.58 -12.24 4.01
C MET A 78 11.26 -12.38 4.76
N ARG A 79 11.34 -12.46 6.10
CA ARG A 79 10.21 -12.62 7.02
C ARG A 79 10.24 -11.51 8.07
N HIS A 80 9.18 -10.71 8.15
CA HIS A 80 9.00 -9.70 9.20
C HIS A 80 7.82 -10.06 10.07
N SER A 81 8.08 -10.39 11.34
CA SER A 81 7.02 -10.77 12.28
C SER A 81 6.81 -9.68 13.32
N LEU A 82 5.56 -9.24 13.48
CA LEU A 82 5.16 -8.21 14.45
C LEU A 82 3.87 -8.63 15.18
N PRO A 83 3.66 -8.18 16.42
CA PRO A 83 2.36 -8.32 17.07
C PRO A 83 1.28 -7.54 16.30
N TYR A 84 0.02 -7.97 16.39
CA TYR A 84 -1.13 -7.22 15.87
C TYR A 84 -2.28 -7.22 16.89
N ASP A 85 -3.13 -6.20 16.83
CA ASP A 85 -4.32 -6.12 17.65
C ASP A 85 -5.39 -7.06 17.09
N ALA A 86 -5.86 -8.02 17.90
CA ALA A 86 -6.80 -9.04 17.46
C ALA A 86 -8.10 -8.46 16.85
N HIS A 87 -8.56 -7.30 17.34
CA HIS A 87 -9.73 -6.60 16.82
C HIS A 87 -9.57 -6.06 15.39
N ARG A 88 -8.34 -6.02 14.86
CA ARG A 88 -8.01 -5.54 13.51
C ARG A 88 -7.79 -6.66 12.52
N LEU A 89 -7.94 -7.91 12.95
CA LEU A 89 -7.67 -9.11 12.16
C LEU A 89 -8.46 -9.12 10.84
N ASP A 90 -9.74 -8.73 10.87
CA ASP A 90 -10.57 -8.75 9.66
C ASP A 90 -10.09 -7.75 8.62
N GLY A 91 -9.68 -6.54 9.03
CA GLY A 91 -9.06 -5.56 8.15
C GLY A 91 -7.75 -6.07 7.55
N LEU A 92 -6.92 -6.74 8.36
CA LEU A 92 -5.66 -7.33 7.91
C LEU A 92 -5.87 -8.51 6.95
N ARG A 93 -6.94 -9.29 7.11
CA ARG A 93 -7.31 -10.36 6.18
C ARG A 93 -7.73 -9.81 4.82
N VAL A 94 -8.55 -8.74 4.80
CA VAL A 94 -8.92 -8.06 3.55
C VAL A 94 -7.67 -7.50 2.84
N LEU A 95 -6.72 -6.95 3.60
CA LEU A 95 -5.41 -6.55 3.03
C LEU A 95 -4.68 -7.75 2.43
N ALA A 96 -4.63 -8.89 3.13
CA ALA A 96 -3.97 -10.10 2.64
C ALA A 96 -4.60 -10.62 1.33
N GLU A 97 -5.93 -10.54 1.20
CA GLU A 97 -6.64 -10.88 -0.04
C GLU A 97 -6.26 -9.94 -1.19
N ARG A 98 -6.19 -8.62 -0.94
CA ARG A 98 -5.74 -7.65 -1.94
C ARG A 98 -4.30 -7.90 -2.39
N LEU A 99 -3.42 -8.26 -1.45
CA LEU A 99 -2.03 -8.64 -1.76
C LEU A 99 -1.96 -9.89 -2.64
N ALA A 100 -2.81 -10.89 -2.36
CA ALA A 100 -2.87 -12.12 -3.15
C ALA A 100 -3.41 -11.90 -4.57
N GLN A 101 -4.28 -10.91 -4.76
CA GLN A 101 -4.85 -10.53 -6.06
C GLN A 101 -3.90 -9.65 -6.90
N SER A 102 -2.89 -9.04 -6.27
CA SER A 102 -1.99 -8.11 -6.95
C SER A 102 -0.82 -8.88 -7.57
N PRO A 103 -0.63 -8.79 -8.91
CA PRO A 103 0.49 -9.47 -9.56
C PRO A 103 1.82 -8.89 -9.05
N PRO A 104 2.88 -9.70 -8.90
CA PRO A 104 4.20 -9.18 -8.58
C PRO A 104 4.62 -8.17 -9.65
N GLU A 105 4.98 -6.95 -9.24
CA GLU A 105 5.64 -6.01 -10.11
C GLU A 105 6.97 -6.67 -10.55
N ARG A 106 7.07 -6.99 -11.85
CA ARG A 106 8.35 -7.47 -12.39
C ARG A 106 9.32 -6.29 -12.30
N PRO A 107 10.51 -6.46 -11.73
CA PRO A 107 11.53 -5.43 -11.87
C PRO A 107 11.75 -5.21 -13.37
N GLU A 108 11.55 -3.98 -13.85
CA GLU A 108 11.97 -3.63 -15.21
C GLU A 108 13.49 -3.87 -15.33
N PRO A 109 13.94 -4.43 -16.46
CA PRO A 109 15.34 -4.80 -16.68
C PRO A 109 16.29 -3.60 -16.72
#